data_AF-A0A6I4W6X1-F1
#
_entry.id   AF-A0A6I4W6X1-F1
#
_cell.length_a   1.000
_cell.length_b   1.000
_cell.length_c   1.000
_cell.angle_alpha   90.00
_cell.angle_beta   90.00
_cell.angle_gamma   90.00
#
_symmetry.space_group_name_H-M   'P 1'
#
loop_
_entity.id
_entity.type
_entity.pdbx_description
1 polymer ?
#
loop_
_entity_poly.entity_id
_entity_poly.type
_entity_poly.pdbx_seq_one_letter_code
_entity_poly.pdbx_strand_id
1 'polypeptide(L)' 'MATLSVRLPDELSERLTAYSRSKHSSANSTIIHALDRFLTEEAQADVVATAADEVFARRAELFDRLADT' A
#
# COMPACT_ATOMS: atom_id res chain seq x y z
N MET A 1 -4.06 -20.73 9.19
CA MET A 1 -4.91 -19.64 8.66
C MET A 1 -5.76 -19.13 9.81
N ALA A 2 -5.83 -17.82 10.00
CA ALA A 2 -6.76 -17.19 10.96
C ALA A 2 -8.00 -16.71 10.20
N THR A 3 -9.17 -16.81 10.81
CA THR A 3 -10.43 -16.32 10.23
C THR A 3 -10.67 -14.88 10.67
N LEU A 4 -10.91 -13.99 9.71
CA LEU A 4 -11.29 -12.60 9.95
C LEU A 4 -12.71 -12.36 9.42
N SER A 5 -13.58 -11.86 10.28
CA SER A 5 -14.94 -11.43 9.90
C SER A 5 -14.97 -9.92 9.77
N VAL A 6 -15.26 -9.42 8.57
CA VAL A 6 -15.37 -7.98 8.27
C VAL A 6 -16.77 -7.65 7.80
N ARG A 7 -17.29 -6.51 8.28
CA ARG A 7 -18.54 -5.95 7.77
C ARG A 7 -18.22 -4.95 6.67
N LEU A 8 -18.87 -5.12 5.53
CA LEU A 8 -18.74 -4.24 4.38
C LEU A 8 -20.08 -3.54 4.16
N PRO A 9 -20.08 -2.28 3.69
CA PRO A 9 -21.29 -1.66 3.16
C PRO A 9 -21.90 -2.53 2.05
N ASP A 10 -23.22 -2.52 1.93
CA ASP A 10 -23.94 -3.38 0.97
C ASP A 10 -23.48 -3.11 -0.47
N GLU A 11 -23.37 -1.84 -0.84
CA GLU A 11 -22.86 -1.39 -2.14
C GLU A 11 -21.46 -1.94 -2.46
N LEU A 12 -20.59 -2.00 -1.44
CA LEU A 12 -19.23 -2.53 -1.61
C LEU A 12 -19.25 -4.06 -1.75
N SER A 13 -20.11 -4.73 -0.98
CA SER A 13 -20.31 -6.19 -1.05
C SER A 13 -20.83 -6.62 -2.43
N GLU A 14 -21.77 -5.86 -2.99
CA GLU A 14 -22.31 -6.09 -4.33
C GLU A 14 -21.26 -5.90 -5.41
N ARG A 15 -20.50 -4.79 -5.35
CA ARG A 15 -19.41 -4.50 -6.29
C ARG A 15 -18.33 -5.57 -6.25
N LEU A 16 -17.93 -6.01 -5.05
CA LEU A 16 -16.97 -7.09 -4.87
C LEU A 16 -17.49 -8.39 -5.50
N THR A 17 -18.74 -8.76 -5.22
CA THR A 17 -19.35 -9.98 -5.75
C THR A 17 -19.43 -9.96 -7.27
N ALA A 18 -19.84 -8.83 -7.86
CA ALA A 18 -19.89 -8.65 -9.30
C ALA A 18 -18.50 -8.77 -9.94
N TYR A 19 -17.50 -8.12 -9.33
CA TYR A 19 -16.12 -8.19 -9.81
C TYR A 19 -15.57 -9.62 -9.74
N SER A 20 -15.71 -10.32 -8.61
CA SER A 20 -15.24 -11.69 -8.46
C SER A 20 -15.89 -12.64 -9.45
N ARG A 21 -17.20 -12.49 -9.71
CA ARG A 21 -17.90 -13.26 -10.75
C ARG A 21 -17.32 -13.00 -12.14
N SER A 22 -17.07 -11.74 -12.50
CA SER A 22 -16.47 -11.40 -13.80
C SER A 22 -15.08 -12.01 -14.01
N LYS A 23 -14.35 -12.24 -12.91
CA LYS A 23 -13.00 -12.83 -12.90
C LYS A 23 -12.98 -14.32 -12.63
N HIS A 24 -14.14 -14.98 -12.53
CA HIS A 24 -14.28 -16.40 -12.16
C HIS A 24 -13.51 -16.74 -10.87
N SER A 25 -13.48 -15.82 -9.91
CA SER A 25 -12.79 -15.96 -8.63
C SER A 25 -13.77 -15.87 -7.47
N SER A 26 -13.33 -16.27 -6.26
CA SER A 26 -14.11 -16.06 -5.05
C SER A 26 -13.90 -14.65 -4.49
N ALA A 27 -14.90 -14.14 -3.76
CA ALA A 27 -14.80 -12.86 -3.06
C ALA A 27 -13.62 -12.86 -2.08
N ASN A 28 -13.41 -13.97 -1.36
CA ASN A 28 -12.27 -14.13 -0.45
C ASN A 28 -10.92 -14.06 -1.18
N SER A 29 -10.75 -14.78 -2.29
CA SER A 29 -9.51 -14.71 -3.08
C SER A 29 -9.28 -13.29 -3.61
N THR A 30 -10.34 -12.61 -4.05
CA THR A 30 -10.26 -11.22 -4.50
C THR A 30 -9.80 -10.27 -3.38
N ILE A 31 -10.38 -10.40 -2.18
CA ILE A 31 -9.98 -9.61 -1.01
C ILE A 31 -8.52 -9.87 -0.65
N ILE A 32 -8.10 -11.14 -0.62
CA ILE A 32 -6.71 -11.51 -0.28
C ILE A 32 -5.74 -10.87 -1.27
N HIS A 33 -5.98 -11.00 -2.58
CA HIS A 33 -5.09 -10.41 -3.59
C HIS A 33 -5.08 -8.88 -3.55
N ALA A 34 -6.24 -8.25 -3.30
CA ALA A 34 -6.31 -6.81 -3.18
C ALA A 34 -5.54 -6.31 -1.94
N LEU A 35 -5.68 -6.98 -0.80
CA LEU A 35 -4.97 -6.64 0.43
C LEU A 35 -3.46 -6.84 0.30
N ASP A 36 -3.03 -7.96 -0.28
CA ASP A 36 -1.61 -8.26 -0.50
C ASP A 36 -0.96 -7.20 -1.39
N ARG A 37 -1.64 -6.83 -2.49
CA ARG A 37 -1.20 -5.77 -3.37
C ARG A 37 -1.16 -4.42 -2.66
N PHE A 38 -2.22 -4.05 -1.93
CA PHE A 38 -2.28 -2.78 -1.20
C PHE A 38 -1.16 -2.67 -0.16
N LEU A 39 -0.96 -3.70 0.67
CA LEU A 39 0.10 -3.70 1.69
C LEU A 39 1.50 -3.66 1.07
N THR A 40 1.70 -4.32 -0.08
CA THR A 40 2.97 -4.25 -0.80
C THR A 40 3.22 -2.85 -1.37
N GLU A 41 2.19 -2.21 -1.95
CA GLU A 41 2.27 -0.84 -2.47
C GLU A 41 2.57 0.16 -1.34
N GLU A 42 1.89 0.05 -0.19
CA GLU A 42 2.14 0.92 0.98
C GLU A 42 3.56 0.72 1.54
N ALA A 43 4.01 -0.53 1.68
CA ALA A 43 5.37 -0.81 2.17
C ALA A 43 6.45 -0.24 1.22
N GLN A 44 6.22 -0.28 -0.09
CA GLN A 44 7.11 0.33 -1.07
C GLN A 44 7.07 1.87 -0.99
N ALA A 45 5.89 2.46 -0.81
CA ALA A 45 5.75 3.91 -0.63
C ALA A 45 6.52 4.41 0.60
N ASP A 46 6.42 3.69 1.73
CA ASP A 46 7.16 4.01 2.96
C ASP A 46 8.68 3.93 2.75
N VAL A 47 9.16 2.91 2.04
CA VAL A 47 10.59 2.77 1.71
C VAL A 47 11.06 3.91 0.82
N VAL A 48 10.27 4.29 -0.18
CA VAL A 48 10.61 5.41 -1.09
C VAL A 48 10.62 6.74 -0.35
N ALA A 49 9.63 6.99 0.52
CA ALA A 49 9.58 8.19 1.34
C ALA A 49 10.80 8.29 2.26
N THR A 50 11.13 7.19 2.95
CA THR A 50 12.32 7.12 3.83
C THR A 50 13.60 7.39 3.06
N ALA A 51 13.79 6.76 1.89
CA ALA A 51 14.96 6.98 1.06
C ALA A 51 15.07 8.43 0.54
N ALA A 52 13.94 9.06 0.22
CA ALA A 52 13.91 10.46 -0.18
C ALA A 52 14.36 11.36 0.99
N ASP A 53 13.84 11.14 2.19
CA ASP A 53 14.22 11.88 3.39
C ASP A 53 15.72 11.76 3.69
N GLU A 54 16.30 10.56 3.58
CA GLU A 54 17.74 10.35 3.75
C GLU A 54 18.59 11.13 2.72
N VAL A 55 18.16 11.14 1.45
CA VAL A 55 18.85 11.90 0.40
C VAL A 55 18.77 13.39 0.65
N PHE A 56 17.61 13.91 1.06
CA PHE A 56 17.45 15.33 1.39
C PHE A 56 18.27 15.72 2.62
N ALA A 57 18.27 14.89 3.67
CA ALA A 57 19.07 15.11 4.87
C ALA A 57 20.58 15.15 4.54
N ARG A 58 21.07 14.22 3.73
CA ARG A 58 22.48 14.18 3.32
C ARG A 58 22.87 15.37 2.43
N ARG A 59 21.96 15.82 1.56
CA ARG A 59 22.19 17.01 0.73
C ARG A 59 22.20 18.28 1.58
N ALA A 60 21.28 18.42 2.53
CA ALA A 60 21.25 19.54 3.46
C ALA A 60 22.57 19.63 4.23
N GLU A 61 23.04 18.50 4.80
CA GLU A 61 24.32 18.45 5.50
C GLU A 61 25.52 18.88 4.61
N LEU A 62 25.53 18.47 3.34
CA LEU A 62 26.59 18.87 2.41
C LEU A 62 26.52 20.36 2.04
N PHE A 63 25.31 20.93 1.91
CA PHE A 63 25.12 22.36 1.69
C PHE A 63 25.55 23.19 2.89
N ASP A 64 25.23 22.75 4.11
CA ASP A 64 25.66 23.41 5.35
C ASP A 64 27.20 23.42 5.44
N ARG A 65 27.85 22.30 5.15
CA ARG A 65 29.33 22.24 5.11
C ARG A 65 29.93 23.16 4.05
N LEU A 66 29.28 23.31 2.90
CA LEU A 66 29.75 24.22 1.85
C LEU A 66 29.58 25.69 2.27
N ALA A 67 28.50 26.03 2.96
CA ALA A 67 28.22 27.37 3.43
C ALA A 67 29.16 27.83 4.57
N ASP A 68 29.68 26.88 5.34
CA ASP A 68 30.68 27.13 6.40
C ASP A 68 32.13 27.31 5.86
N THR A 69 32.34 27.29 4.54
CA THR A 69 33.65 27.50 3.88
C THR A 69 33.74 28.87 3.21
#